data_AF-G6Y6Q7-F1
#
_entry.id   AF-G6Y6Q7-F1
#
_cell.length_a   1.000
_cell.length_b   1.000
_cell.length_c   1.000
_cell.angle_alpha   90.00
_cell.angle_beta   90.00
_cell.angle_gamma   90.00
#
_symmetry.space_group_name_H-M   'P 1'
#
loop_
_entity.id
_entity.type
_entity.pdbx_description
1 polymer ?
#
loop_
_entity_poly.entity_id
_entity_poly.type
_entity_poly.pdbx_seq_one_letter_code
_entity_poly.pdbx_strand_id
1 'polypeptide(L)'
;MTAPRKPAAFRIEAEPEPKQEARETRRAHAEPPQTRKPRAAGVGVAVVLPAEIDVFDEPDIVAAEPPPATAPRKRSLLGRLFFGALGVLVSLAVGLWTDQLIRDLFERAEWLGWLAAGMAAIALLALMVILVREFLAIAR
;
A
#
# COMPACT_ATOMS: atom_id res chain seq x y z
N MET A 1 -27.74 -18.48 -12.54
CA MET A 1 -27.19 -18.55 -11.17
C MET A 1 -26.13 -19.65 -11.15
N THR A 2 -24.85 -19.30 -11.21
CA THR A 2 -23.72 -20.24 -11.21
C THR A 2 -23.30 -20.53 -9.77
N ALA A 3 -23.34 -21.80 -9.36
CA ALA A 3 -22.97 -22.21 -8.00
C ALA A 3 -21.45 -22.02 -7.75
N PRO A 4 -21.03 -21.65 -6.52
CA PRO A 4 -19.63 -21.37 -6.22
C PRO A 4 -18.80 -22.66 -6.22
N ARG A 5 -17.73 -22.70 -7.02
CA ARG A 5 -16.77 -23.82 -7.04
C ARG A 5 -15.87 -23.75 -5.81
N LYS A 6 -15.74 -24.87 -5.08
CA LYS A 6 -14.79 -25.00 -3.98
C LYS A 6 -13.35 -25.05 -4.51
N PRO A 7 -12.38 -24.40 -3.86
CA PRO A 7 -10.97 -24.45 -4.27
C PRO A 7 -10.39 -25.85 -4.07
N ALA A 8 -9.62 -26.33 -5.05
CA ALA A 8 -8.85 -27.56 -4.94
C ALA A 8 -7.52 -27.26 -4.21
N ALA A 9 -7.37 -27.78 -2.99
CA ALA A 9 -6.09 -27.74 -2.28
C ALA A 9 -5.24 -28.95 -2.70
N PHE A 10 -4.09 -28.70 -3.31
CA PHE A 10 -3.08 -29.72 -3.60
C PHE A 10 -2.26 -30.02 -2.34
N ARG A 11 -2.02 -31.30 -2.05
CA ARG A 11 -1.18 -31.74 -0.93
C ARG A 11 0.27 -31.76 -1.43
N ILE A 12 1.14 -30.98 -0.79
CA ILE A 12 2.59 -31.02 -1.06
C ILE A 12 3.13 -32.25 -0.33
N GLU A 13 3.57 -33.27 -1.07
CA GLU A 13 4.33 -34.36 -0.49
C GLU A 13 5.71 -33.84 -0.07
N ALA A 14 6.12 -34.15 1.16
CA ALA A 14 7.43 -33.78 1.67
C ALA A 14 8.51 -34.54 0.90
N GLU A 15 9.52 -33.81 0.44
CA GLU A 15 10.68 -34.33 -0.31
C GLU A 15 11.38 -35.45 0.49
N PRO A 16 11.65 -36.63 -0.10
CA PRO A 16 12.27 -37.73 0.61
C PRO A 16 13.72 -37.39 0.98
N GLU A 17 14.10 -37.64 2.24
CA GLU A 17 15.45 -37.37 2.73
C GLU A 17 16.53 -38.09 1.89
N PRO A 18 17.63 -37.41 1.52
CA PRO A 18 18.67 -38.01 0.69
C PRO A 18 19.46 -39.10 1.44
N LYS A 19 19.49 -40.29 0.84
CA LYS A 19 20.30 -41.46 1.24
C LYS A 19 21.76 -41.08 1.54
N GLN A 20 22.25 -41.51 2.71
CA GLN A 20 23.57 -41.20 3.25
C GLN A 20 24.76 -41.65 2.37
N GLU A 21 24.57 -42.60 1.46
CA GLU A 21 25.61 -43.06 0.52
C GLU A 21 26.09 -41.95 -0.45
N ALA A 22 25.23 -40.98 -0.79
CA ALA A 22 25.60 -39.84 -1.65
C ALA A 22 26.39 -38.75 -0.90
N ARG A 23 26.38 -38.76 0.45
CA ARG A 23 27.13 -37.80 1.27
C ARG A 23 28.58 -38.24 1.50
N GLU A 24 28.87 -39.54 1.53
CA GLU A 24 30.24 -40.04 1.72
C GLU A 24 31.10 -39.91 0.46
N THR A 25 30.53 -40.18 -0.71
CA THR A 25 31.21 -39.97 -2.01
C THR A 25 31.56 -38.50 -2.26
N ARG A 26 30.76 -37.56 -1.73
CA ARG A 26 31.01 -36.11 -1.87
C ARG A 26 32.09 -35.58 -0.90
N ARG A 27 32.33 -36.27 0.23
CA ARG A 27 33.36 -35.87 1.20
C ARG A 27 34.75 -36.40 0.84
N ALA A 28 34.85 -37.52 0.15
CA ALA A 28 36.12 -38.12 -0.27
C ALA A 28 36.84 -37.38 -1.41
N HIS A 29 36.21 -36.37 -2.04
CA HIS A 29 36.79 -35.59 -3.15
C HIS A 29 36.81 -34.07 -2.87
N ALA A 30 36.76 -33.66 -1.59
CA ALA A 30 36.80 -32.25 -1.20
C ALA A 30 38.25 -31.73 -1.16
N GLU A 31 38.75 -31.27 -2.30
CA GLU A 31 39.93 -30.40 -2.39
C GLU A 31 39.60 -29.02 -1.76
N PRO A 32 40.51 -28.41 -0.96
CA PRO A 32 40.21 -27.18 -0.22
C PRO A 32 39.82 -26.02 -1.17
N PRO A 33 38.87 -25.16 -0.77
CA PRO A 33 38.37 -24.10 -1.64
C PRO A 33 39.46 -23.04 -1.86
N GLN A 34 40.14 -23.10 -3.00
CA GLN A 34 40.97 -21.99 -3.46
C GLN A 34 40.06 -20.84 -3.88
N THR A 35 40.06 -19.76 -3.09
CA THR A 35 39.41 -18.49 -3.41
C THR A 35 39.88 -18.00 -4.78
N ARG A 36 39.03 -18.17 -5.80
CA ARG A 36 39.27 -17.59 -7.13
C ARG A 36 39.09 -16.08 -7.05
N LYS A 37 40.14 -15.34 -7.42
CA LYS A 37 40.06 -13.88 -7.65
C LYS A 37 39.21 -13.62 -8.90
N PRO A 38 38.32 -12.61 -8.92
CA PRO A 38 37.52 -12.32 -10.09
C PRO A 38 38.41 -11.89 -11.26
N ARG A 39 38.31 -12.60 -12.39
CA ARG A 39 38.96 -12.24 -13.64
C ARG A 39 37.92 -11.51 -14.49
N ALA A 40 38.19 -10.25 -14.84
CA ALA A 40 37.37 -9.52 -15.80
C ALA A 40 37.32 -10.30 -17.13
N ALA A 41 36.12 -10.61 -17.59
CA ALA A 41 35.90 -11.20 -18.91
C ALA A 41 36.37 -10.19 -19.96
N GLY A 42 37.25 -10.62 -20.88
CA GLY A 42 37.72 -9.77 -21.96
C GLY A 42 36.54 -9.30 -22.81
N VAL A 43 36.58 -8.03 -23.24
CA VAL A 43 35.63 -7.44 -24.19
C VAL A 43 35.86 -8.07 -25.55
N GLY A 44 35.38 -9.30 -25.71
CA GLY A 44 35.05 -9.84 -27.02
C GLY A 44 33.82 -9.10 -27.49
N VAL A 45 33.94 -8.36 -28.60
CA VAL A 45 32.83 -7.66 -29.25
C VAL A 45 31.74 -8.70 -29.54
N ALA A 46 30.76 -8.78 -28.64
CA ALA A 46 29.55 -9.54 -28.87
C ALA A 46 28.81 -8.79 -29.98
N VAL A 47 28.91 -9.29 -31.20
CA VAL A 47 28.07 -8.81 -32.29
C VAL A 47 26.65 -9.19 -31.92
N VAL A 48 25.91 -8.21 -31.41
CA VAL A 48 24.47 -8.32 -31.18
C VAL A 48 23.84 -8.32 -32.57
N LEU A 49 23.49 -9.50 -33.09
CA LEU A 49 22.59 -9.58 -34.22
C LEU A 49 21.19 -9.26 -33.69
N PRO A 50 20.57 -8.12 -34.06
CA PRO A 50 19.18 -7.88 -33.74
C PRO A 50 18.34 -9.01 -34.35
N ALA A 51 17.33 -9.47 -33.61
CA ALA A 51 16.39 -10.46 -34.14
C ALA A 51 15.68 -9.87 -35.36
N GLU A 52 15.47 -10.69 -36.39
CA GLU A 52 14.83 -10.28 -37.66
C GLU A 52 13.35 -9.89 -37.49
N ILE A 53 12.78 -10.21 -36.33
CA ILE A 53 11.45 -9.78 -35.87
C ILE A 53 11.65 -9.10 -34.52
N ASP A 54 11.57 -7.78 -34.50
CA ASP A 54 11.55 -6.99 -33.28
C ASP A 54 10.11 -6.88 -32.77
N VAL A 55 9.81 -7.61 -31.68
CA VAL A 55 8.50 -7.62 -31.01
C VAL A 55 8.14 -6.25 -30.43
N PHE A 56 9.11 -5.35 -30.27
CA PHE A 56 8.88 -3.97 -29.83
C PHE A 56 8.66 -2.99 -31.00
N ASP A 57 8.91 -3.42 -32.24
CA ASP A 57 8.78 -2.63 -33.47
C ASP A 57 7.42 -2.89 -34.14
N GLU A 58 6.42 -3.30 -33.36
CA GLU A 58 5.04 -3.49 -33.80
C GLU A 58 4.37 -2.09 -33.90
N PRO A 59 4.11 -1.58 -35.12
CA PRO A 59 3.58 -0.22 -35.31
C PRO A 59 2.11 -0.07 -34.89
N ASP A 60 1.45 -1.16 -34.46
CA ASP A 60 0.00 -1.18 -34.20
C ASP A 60 -0.41 -0.47 -32.90
N ILE A 61 0.51 -0.22 -31.97
CA ILE A 61 0.19 0.56 -30.76
C ILE A 61 0.06 2.06 -31.09
N VAL A 62 0.67 2.53 -32.19
CA VAL A 62 0.56 3.94 -32.64
C VAL A 62 -0.74 4.19 -33.41
N ALA A 63 -1.32 3.14 -34.03
CA ALA A 63 -2.56 3.23 -34.81
C ALA A 63 -3.84 2.91 -34.01
N ALA A 64 -3.71 2.35 -32.80
CA ALA A 64 -4.84 2.16 -31.91
C ALA A 64 -5.28 3.52 -31.35
N GLU A 65 -6.30 4.11 -31.97
CA GLU A 65 -7.01 5.27 -31.45
C GLU A 65 -7.36 4.98 -29.97
N PRO A 66 -6.91 5.80 -29.00
CA PRO A 66 -7.18 5.52 -27.60
C PRO A 66 -8.70 5.44 -27.42
N PRO A 67 -9.21 4.45 -26.66
CA PRO A 67 -10.65 4.35 -26.43
C PRO A 67 -11.15 5.70 -25.91
N PRO A 68 -12.30 6.19 -26.41
CA PRO A 68 -12.77 7.52 -26.10
C PRO A 68 -12.80 7.68 -24.58
N ALA A 69 -12.10 8.71 -24.09
CA ALA A 69 -12.00 8.99 -22.67
C ALA A 69 -13.42 8.99 -22.08
N THR A 70 -13.73 7.99 -21.25
CA THR A 70 -15.04 7.86 -20.62
C THR A 70 -15.33 9.16 -19.87
N ALA A 71 -16.43 9.83 -20.21
CA ALA A 71 -16.77 11.12 -19.62
C ALA A 71 -16.72 11.03 -18.08
N PRO A 72 -16.10 12.00 -17.38
CA PRO A 72 -15.95 11.94 -15.94
C PRO A 72 -17.33 11.81 -15.28
N ARG A 73 -17.49 10.77 -14.46
CA ARG A 73 -18.76 10.44 -13.82
C ARG A 73 -19.20 11.63 -12.96
N LYS A 74 -20.30 12.29 -13.33
CA LYS A 74 -20.81 13.47 -12.61
C LYS A 74 -21.14 13.08 -11.17
N ARG A 75 -20.38 13.59 -10.20
CA ARG A 75 -20.67 13.39 -8.77
C ARG A 75 -22.01 14.05 -8.44
N SER A 76 -22.92 13.33 -7.80
CA SER A 76 -24.24 13.85 -7.41
C SER A 76 -24.11 15.04 -6.45
N LEU A 77 -24.70 16.19 -6.81
CA LEU A 77 -24.75 17.38 -5.96
C LEU A 77 -25.52 17.12 -4.66
N LEU A 78 -26.59 16.32 -4.74
CA LEU A 78 -27.36 15.88 -3.58
C LEU A 78 -26.50 15.05 -2.61
N GLY A 79 -25.65 14.16 -3.15
CA GLY A 79 -24.71 13.38 -2.35
C GLY A 79 -23.72 14.29 -1.61
N ARG A 80 -23.13 15.27 -2.30
CA ARG A 80 -22.23 16.27 -1.68
C ARG A 80 -22.93 17.05 -0.57
N LEU A 81 -24.16 17.50 -0.81
CA LEU A 81 -24.93 18.25 0.18
C LEU A 81 -25.32 17.39 1.39
N PHE A 82 -25.78 16.15 1.16
CA PHE A 82 -26.13 15.21 2.21
C PHE A 82 -24.94 14.88 3.11
N PHE A 83 -23.80 14.50 2.53
CA PHE A 83 -22.59 14.19 3.31
C PHE A 83 -22.00 15.45 3.98
N GLY A 84 -22.14 16.62 3.37
CA GLY A 84 -21.79 17.89 4.01
C GLY A 84 -22.66 18.17 5.24
N ALA A 85 -23.98 18.09 5.10
CA ALA A 85 -24.93 18.31 6.20
C ALA A 85 -24.78 17.25 7.31
N LEU A 86 -24.60 15.99 6.94
CA LEU A 86 -24.34 14.90 7.87
C LEU A 86 -23.03 15.13 8.63
N GLY A 87 -21.97 15.56 7.94
CA GLY A 87 -20.70 15.93 8.56
C GLY A 87 -20.87 17.04 9.59
N VAL A 88 -21.60 18.11 9.25
CA VAL A 88 -21.90 19.21 10.19
C VAL A 88 -22.68 18.72 11.40
N LEU A 89 -23.70 17.89 11.21
CA LEU A 89 -24.48 17.31 12.31
C LEU A 89 -23.62 16.46 13.23
N VAL A 90 -22.77 15.59 12.67
CA VAL A 90 -21.84 14.75 13.45
C VAL A 90 -20.83 15.61 14.21
N SER A 91 -20.22 16.61 13.56
CA SER A 91 -19.30 17.54 14.22
C SER A 91 -19.98 18.29 15.37
N LEU A 92 -21.23 18.72 15.19
CA LEU A 92 -21.99 19.40 16.24
C LEU A 92 -22.32 18.47 17.41
N ALA A 93 -22.73 17.23 17.12
CA ALA A 93 -23.00 16.22 18.14
C ALA A 93 -21.75 15.93 18.98
N VAL A 94 -20.60 15.70 18.34
CA VAL A 94 -19.33 15.47 19.03
C VAL A 94 -18.87 16.70 19.81
N GLY A 95 -19.05 17.90 19.25
CA GLY A 95 -18.70 19.16 19.91
C GLY A 95 -19.52 19.38 21.18
N LEU A 96 -20.84 19.21 21.10
CA LEU A 96 -21.74 19.36 22.25
C LEU A 96 -21.48 18.29 23.32
N TRP A 97 -21.24 17.04 22.90
CA TRP A 97 -20.87 15.97 23.83
C TRP A 97 -19.57 16.27 24.56
N THR A 98 -18.57 16.81 23.85
CA THR A 98 -17.30 17.22 24.45
C THR A 98 -17.50 18.40 25.42
N ASP A 99 -18.32 19.39 25.09
CA ASP A 99 -18.64 20.51 26.00
C ASP A 99 -19.34 20.01 27.27
N GLN A 100 -20.32 19.13 27.13
CA GLN A 100 -21.01 18.49 28.26
C GLN A 100 -20.04 17.69 29.12
N LEU A 101 -19.17 16.87 28.50
CA LEU A 101 -18.15 16.12 29.22
C LEU A 101 -17.23 17.05 30.04
N ILE A 102 -16.72 18.11 29.43
CA ILE A 102 -15.85 19.07 30.12
C ILE A 102 -16.59 19.72 31.29
N ARG A 103 -17.85 20.11 31.11
CA ARG A 103 -18.69 20.72 32.14
C ARG A 103 -18.94 19.76 33.29
N ASP A 104 -19.30 18.50 33.00
CA ASP A 104 -19.49 17.44 33.98
C ASP A 104 -18.20 17.17 34.79
N LEU A 105 -17.03 17.29 34.15
CA LEU A 105 -15.74 17.13 34.82
C LEU A 105 -15.44 18.31 35.76
N PHE A 106 -15.73 19.54 35.33
CA PHE A 106 -15.61 20.73 36.18
C PHE A 106 -16.50 20.66 37.42
N GLU A 107 -17.75 20.18 37.27
CA GLU A 107 -18.68 19.99 38.39
C GLU A 107 -18.17 18.98 39.43
N ARG A 108 -17.42 17.97 38.99
CA ARG A 108 -16.86 16.94 39.86
C ARG A 108 -15.59 17.41 40.56
N ALA A 109 -14.66 17.99 39.81
CA ALA A 109 -13.41 18.53 40.34
C ALA A 109 -12.75 19.49 39.35
N GLU A 110 -12.36 20.66 39.81
CA GLU A 110 -11.81 21.73 38.95
C GLU A 110 -10.56 21.30 38.18
N TRP A 111 -9.65 20.55 38.81
CA TRP A 111 -8.41 20.09 38.17
C TRP A 111 -8.66 19.17 36.97
N LEU A 112 -9.75 18.39 37.02
CA LEU A 112 -10.14 17.45 35.97
C LEU A 112 -10.71 18.20 34.75
N GLY A 113 -11.46 19.28 35.00
CA GLY A 113 -11.97 20.18 33.97
C GLY A 113 -10.83 20.87 33.19
N TRP A 114 -9.81 21.37 33.89
CA TRP A 114 -8.62 21.95 33.24
C TRP A 114 -7.86 20.94 32.38
N LEU A 115 -7.70 19.70 32.86
CA LEU A 115 -7.09 18.62 32.08
C LEU A 115 -7.89 18.34 30.79
N ALA A 116 -9.21 18.21 30.91
CA ALA A 116 -10.10 17.94 29.77
C ALA A 116 -10.09 19.08 28.74
N ALA A 117 -10.16 20.33 29.21
CA ALA A 117 -10.06 21.51 28.36
C ALA A 117 -8.71 21.58 27.63
N GLY A 118 -7.61 21.29 28.33
CA GLY A 118 -6.28 21.21 27.72
C GLY A 118 -6.18 20.13 26.64
N MET A 119 -6.70 18.93 26.90
CA MET A 119 -6.73 17.85 25.90
C MET A 119 -7.60 18.20 24.69
N ALA A 120 -8.76 18.83 24.90
CA ALA A 120 -9.62 19.28 23.82
C ALA A 120 -8.93 20.34 22.93
N ALA A 121 -8.20 21.29 23.54
CA ALA A 121 -7.42 22.28 22.81
C ALA A 121 -6.29 21.64 21.98
N ILE A 122 -5.57 20.67 22.55
CA ILE A 122 -4.52 19.93 21.83
C ILE A 122 -5.11 19.14 20.67
N ALA A 123 -6.23 18.44 20.89
CA ALA A 123 -6.91 17.70 19.83
C ALA A 123 -7.36 18.61 18.68
N LEU A 124 -7.90 19.80 18.99
CA LEU A 124 -8.29 20.80 18.00
C LEU A 124 -7.09 21.33 17.20
N LEU A 125 -5.99 21.65 17.89
CA LEU A 125 -4.75 22.10 17.24
C LEU A 125 -4.17 21.01 16.32
N ALA A 126 -4.11 19.77 16.80
CA ALA A 126 -3.64 18.64 16.01
C ALA A 126 -4.51 18.43 14.77
N LEU A 127 -5.84 18.50 14.91
CA LEU A 127 -6.77 18.42 13.78
C LEU A 127 -6.51 19.54 12.76
N MET A 128 -6.32 20.78 13.21
CA MET A 128 -5.99 21.91 12.33
C MET A 128 -4.69 21.68 11.56
N VAL A 129 -3.64 21.21 12.23
CA VAL A 129 -2.35 20.89 11.58
C VAL A 129 -2.52 19.78 10.54
N ILE A 130 -3.27 18.73 10.85
CA ILE A 130 -3.56 17.64 9.90
C ILE A 130 -4.31 18.16 8.68
N LEU A 131 -5.36 18.96 8.88
CA LEU A 131 -6.14 19.55 7.79
C LEU A 131 -5.27 20.42 6.89
N VAL A 132 -4.48 21.34 7.47
CA VAL A 132 -3.55 22.20 6.72
C VAL A 132 -2.57 21.34 5.92
N ARG A 133 -1.96 20.34 6.55
CA ARG A 133 -1.01 19.43 5.88
C ARG A 133 -1.65 18.71 4.70
N GLU A 134 -2.88 18.23 4.84
CA GLU A 134 -3.61 17.53 3.79
C GLU A 134 -3.98 18.46 2.63
N PHE A 135 -4.44 19.69 2.92
CA PHE A 135 -4.70 20.68 1.88
C PHE A 135 -3.44 21.08 1.11
N LEU A 136 -2.29 21.22 1.79
CA LEU A 136 -1.00 21.45 1.15
C LEU A 136 -0.55 20.26 0.30
N ALA A 137 -0.85 19.03 0.72
CA ALA A 137 -0.54 17.82 -0.02
C ALA A 137 -1.39 17.68 -1.29
N ILE A 138 -2.68 18.03 -1.24
CA ILE A 138 -3.57 18.02 -2.41
C ILE A 138 -3.23 19.13 -3.41
N ALA A 139 -2.70 20.27 -2.92
CA ALA A 139 -2.36 21.41 -3.75
C ALA A 139 -1.02 21.29 -4.50
N ARG A 140 -0.19 20.29 -4.17
CA ARG A 140 1.09 20.02 -4.83
C ARG A 140 0.95 18.92 -5.88
#